data_AF-A0A7X8WBW7-F1
#
_entry.id   AF-A0A7X8WBW7-F1
#
_cell.length_a   1.000
_cell.length_b   1.000
_cell.length_c   1.000
_cell.angle_alpha   90.00
_cell.angle_beta   90.00
_cell.angle_gamma   90.00
#
_symmetry.space_group_name_H-M   'P 1'
#
loop_
_entity.id
_entity.type
_entity.pdbx_description
1 polymer ?
#
loop_
_entity_poly.entity_id
_entity_poly.type
_entity_poly.pdbx_seq_one_letter_code
_entity_poly.pdbx_strand_id
1 'polypeptide(L)'
;KRVAREEEPKRTVPKIKYKYEFDGVKYKYLRHLALAVIAKYVKDNPKTTYDELKNAFDLKLRFNNKPLIRLKKDLTEDEIKRKRAFIDAPIRLTDGNVVVVNNQFQWMDEQDFKETVNSLGIEYKDLQKEKEIEVLEKLLNEIKKLEKPVEESEEGNNNILKGSGNKKQTPSTRQSSSNNNISEDKQRYEFNGIKYKCLRHLALAVVTKYVKDNPRITYDELKNAFNIKLSFNNKPLIRLKKDLTEDEVKRKRAFIDVPIKLADGNVVVVNNQFQRYDEPCFMDMMQKLGYKN
;
A
#
# COMPACT_ATOMS: atom_id res chain seq x y z
N LYS A 1 24.05 20.57 28.88
CA LYS A 1 22.57 20.71 28.82
C LYS A 1 22.14 20.45 27.38
N ARG A 2 21.45 19.34 27.08
CA ARG A 2 20.89 19.07 25.74
C ARG A 2 19.51 19.72 25.67
N VAL A 3 19.30 20.56 24.67
CA VAL A 3 18.02 21.21 24.38
C VAL A 3 17.03 20.12 23.96
N ALA A 4 15.87 20.07 24.63
CA ALA A 4 14.80 19.16 24.26
C ALA A 4 14.24 19.57 22.90
N ARG A 5 14.28 18.65 21.94
CA ARG A 5 13.62 18.81 20.64
C ARG A 5 12.13 18.67 20.88
N GLU A 6 11.36 19.74 20.66
CA GLU A 6 9.91 19.68 20.68
C GLU A 6 9.45 18.60 19.69
N GLU A 7 8.77 17.57 20.19
CA GLU A 7 8.16 16.56 19.35
C GLU A 7 6.96 17.19 18.64
N GLU A 8 7.08 17.40 17.32
CA GLU A 8 5.95 17.81 16.50
C GLU A 8 4.77 16.84 16.72
N PRO A 9 3.53 17.36 16.86
CA PRO A 9 2.36 16.52 17.07
C PRO A 9 2.22 15.55 15.90
N LYS A 10 2.27 14.25 16.20
CA LYS A 10 2.06 13.17 15.23
C LYS A 10 0.71 13.38 14.55
N ARG A 11 0.73 13.85 13.30
CA ARG A 11 -0.45 13.97 12.43
C ARG A 11 -1.02 12.59 12.17
N THR A 12 -1.92 12.11 13.02
CA THR A 12 -2.65 10.86 12.78
C THR A 12 -3.87 11.18 11.92
N VAL A 13 -3.74 11.03 10.60
CA VAL A 13 -4.89 11.07 9.69
C VAL A 13 -5.84 9.92 10.07
N PRO A 14 -7.14 10.17 10.30
CA PRO A 14 -8.10 9.13 10.65
C PRO A 14 -8.14 8.04 9.57
N LYS A 15 -8.11 6.76 9.98
CA LYS A 15 -8.25 5.63 9.03
C LYS A 15 -9.62 5.70 8.36
N ILE A 16 -9.64 5.99 7.06
CA ILE A 16 -10.88 6.05 6.30
C ILE A 16 -11.34 4.63 5.94
N LYS A 17 -12.59 4.30 6.28
CA LYS A 17 -13.19 2.97 5.99
C LYS A 17 -13.52 2.78 4.50
N TYR A 18 -13.89 3.86 3.81
CA TYR A 18 -14.28 3.88 2.39
C TYR A 18 -13.46 4.93 1.65
N LYS A 19 -12.86 4.56 0.53
CA LYS A 19 -12.02 5.49 -0.24
C LYS A 19 -12.82 6.25 -1.31
N TYR A 20 -13.87 5.64 -1.86
CA TYR A 20 -14.59 6.21 -2.99
C TYR A 20 -16.09 6.36 -2.70
N GLU A 21 -16.74 7.30 -3.37
CA GLU A 21 -18.20 7.45 -3.41
C GLU A 21 -18.67 7.68 -4.85
N PHE A 22 -19.72 6.97 -5.25
CA PHE A 22 -20.31 7.04 -6.59
C PHE A 22 -21.81 6.78 -6.51
N ASP A 23 -22.62 7.68 -7.10
CA ASP A 23 -24.09 7.69 -6.99
C ASP A 23 -24.58 7.55 -5.52
N GLY A 24 -23.91 8.23 -4.59
CA GLY A 24 -24.23 8.19 -3.15
C GLY A 24 -23.83 6.89 -2.43
N VAL A 25 -23.27 5.91 -3.14
CA VAL A 25 -22.80 4.63 -2.56
C VAL A 25 -21.30 4.68 -2.29
N LYS A 26 -20.88 4.18 -1.12
CA LYS A 26 -19.49 4.21 -0.66
C LYS A 26 -18.75 2.91 -0.92
N TYR A 27 -17.58 3.00 -1.53
CA TYR A 27 -16.75 1.86 -1.90
C TYR A 27 -15.39 1.90 -1.19
N LYS A 28 -14.99 0.75 -0.64
CA LYS A 28 -13.67 0.60 -0.02
C LYS A 28 -12.57 0.34 -1.04
N TYR A 29 -12.88 -0.30 -2.16
CA TYR A 29 -11.90 -0.78 -3.12
C TYR A 29 -12.24 -0.30 -4.53
N LEU A 30 -11.21 0.06 -5.30
CA LEU A 30 -11.34 0.56 -6.67
C LEU A 30 -12.13 -0.39 -7.58
N ARG A 31 -11.87 -1.70 -7.50
CA ARG A 31 -12.59 -2.70 -8.31
C ARG A 31 -14.10 -2.75 -8.09
N HIS A 32 -14.59 -2.44 -6.88
CA HIS A 32 -16.03 -2.39 -6.63
C HIS A 32 -16.63 -1.08 -7.15
N LEU A 33 -15.87 0.02 -7.08
CA LEU A 33 -16.23 1.26 -7.77
C LEU A 33 -16.31 1.02 -9.29
N ALA A 34 -15.29 0.38 -9.87
CA ALA A 34 -15.26 0.07 -11.31
C ALA A 34 -16.46 -0.78 -11.73
N LEU A 35 -16.81 -1.82 -10.97
CA LEU A 35 -18.03 -2.59 -11.20
C LEU A 35 -19.28 -1.71 -11.23
N ALA A 36 -19.44 -0.82 -10.25
CA ALA A 36 -20.60 0.07 -10.17
C ALA A 36 -20.66 1.06 -11.34
N VAL A 37 -19.51 1.62 -11.72
CA VAL A 37 -19.39 2.53 -12.88
C VAL A 37 -19.75 1.83 -14.18
N ILE A 38 -19.21 0.63 -14.42
CA ILE A 38 -19.50 -0.16 -15.62
C ILE A 38 -20.98 -0.55 -15.65
N ALA A 39 -21.55 -0.95 -14.50
CA ALA A 39 -22.97 -1.28 -14.41
C ALA A 39 -23.86 -0.06 -14.70
N LYS A 40 -23.49 1.13 -14.20
CA LYS A 40 -24.18 2.38 -14.53
C LYS A 40 -24.07 2.69 -16.02
N TYR A 41 -22.88 2.59 -16.60
CA TYR A 41 -22.67 2.85 -18.02
C TYR A 41 -23.55 1.97 -18.91
N VAL A 42 -23.63 0.66 -18.62
CA VAL A 42 -24.51 -0.27 -19.35
C VAL A 42 -25.99 0.06 -19.13
N LYS A 43 -26.38 0.48 -17.91
CA LYS A 43 -27.75 0.90 -17.61
C LYS A 43 -28.15 2.15 -18.39
N ASP A 44 -27.25 3.12 -18.47
CA ASP A 44 -27.48 4.40 -19.17
C ASP A 44 -27.36 4.24 -20.69
N ASN A 45 -26.63 3.22 -21.16
CA ASN A 45 -26.44 2.87 -22.57
C ASN A 45 -26.89 1.41 -22.85
N PRO A 46 -28.20 1.12 -22.82
CA PRO A 46 -28.69 -0.25 -22.83
C PRO A 46 -28.37 -1.02 -24.12
N LYS A 47 -28.10 -0.35 -25.23
CA LYS A 47 -27.74 -0.99 -26.51
C LYS A 47 -26.25 -1.32 -26.65
N THR A 48 -25.44 -1.00 -25.63
CA THR A 48 -23.99 -1.21 -25.67
C THR A 48 -23.65 -2.68 -25.88
N THR A 49 -22.89 -2.95 -26.93
CA THR A 49 -22.28 -4.25 -27.22
C THR A 49 -21.04 -4.49 -26.35
N TYR A 50 -20.58 -5.74 -26.28
CA TYR A 50 -19.33 -6.03 -25.57
C TYR A 50 -18.13 -5.26 -26.15
N ASP A 51 -18.01 -5.13 -27.46
CA ASP A 51 -16.88 -4.44 -28.08
C ASP A 51 -16.90 -2.94 -27.80
N GLU A 52 -18.08 -2.31 -27.84
CA GLU A 52 -18.24 -0.91 -27.40
C GLU A 52 -17.89 -0.73 -25.93
N LEU A 53 -18.33 -1.64 -25.06
CA LEU A 53 -18.02 -1.59 -23.64
C LEU A 53 -16.51 -1.77 -23.38
N LYS A 54 -15.89 -2.71 -24.10
CA LYS A 54 -14.46 -2.99 -24.02
C LYS A 54 -13.64 -1.80 -24.50
N ASN A 55 -14.09 -1.09 -25.54
CA ASN A 55 -13.43 0.12 -26.04
C ASN A 55 -13.63 1.31 -25.08
N ALA A 56 -14.84 1.47 -24.53
CA ALA A 56 -15.12 2.52 -23.53
C ALA A 56 -14.26 2.36 -22.27
N PHE A 57 -13.99 1.11 -21.87
CA PHE A 57 -13.12 0.78 -20.74
C PHE A 57 -11.89 -0.01 -21.20
N ASP A 58 -11.15 0.50 -22.20
CA ASP A 58 -9.91 -0.13 -22.70
C ASP A 58 -8.75 0.05 -21.71
N LEU A 59 -8.94 -0.56 -20.54
CA LEU A 59 -8.01 -0.56 -19.44
C LEU A 59 -7.44 -1.95 -19.28
N LYS A 60 -6.11 -2.01 -19.31
CA LYS A 60 -5.36 -3.22 -19.00
C LYS A 60 -4.81 -3.09 -17.59
N LEU A 61 -4.98 -4.15 -16.81
CA LEU A 61 -4.42 -4.25 -15.47
C LEU A 61 -2.90 -4.14 -15.56
N ARG A 62 -2.30 -3.22 -14.81
CA ARG A 62 -0.85 -3.00 -14.82
C ARG A 62 -0.05 -4.25 -14.45
N PHE A 63 -0.62 -5.13 -13.61
CA PHE A 63 0.09 -6.30 -13.09
C PHE A 63 0.23 -7.46 -14.08
N ASN A 64 -0.77 -7.68 -14.95
CA ASN A 64 -0.79 -8.88 -15.82
C ASN A 64 -1.30 -8.60 -17.24
N ASN A 65 -1.46 -7.33 -17.59
CA ASN A 65 -1.91 -6.86 -18.89
C ASN A 65 -3.26 -7.45 -19.35
N LYS A 66 -4.05 -8.02 -18.41
CA LYS A 66 -5.40 -8.50 -18.70
C LYS A 66 -6.35 -7.31 -18.79
N PRO A 67 -7.40 -7.36 -19.63
CA PRO A 67 -8.40 -6.31 -19.66
C PRO A 67 -9.19 -6.27 -18.34
N LEU A 68 -9.67 -5.07 -17.99
CA LEU A 68 -10.57 -4.84 -16.86
C LEU A 68 -11.88 -5.64 -17.00
N ILE A 69 -12.37 -5.72 -18.24
CA ILE A 69 -13.66 -6.31 -18.59
C ILE A 69 -13.42 -7.53 -19.50
N ARG A 70 -14.14 -8.63 -19.24
CA ARG A 70 -14.12 -9.83 -20.11
C ARG A 70 -15.52 -10.45 -20.21
N LEU A 71 -15.76 -11.15 -21.31
CA LEU A 71 -16.91 -12.05 -21.42
C LEU A 71 -16.75 -13.24 -20.48
N LYS A 72 -17.82 -13.58 -19.77
CA LYS A 72 -17.85 -14.71 -18.83
C LYS A 72 -17.64 -16.06 -19.53
N LYS A 73 -18.11 -16.20 -20.79
CA LYS A 73 -17.94 -17.42 -21.59
C LYS A 73 -16.49 -17.66 -22.04
N ASP A 74 -15.66 -16.61 -22.06
CA ASP A 74 -14.24 -16.69 -22.47
C ASP A 74 -13.31 -17.02 -21.30
N LEU A 75 -13.85 -17.24 -20.10
CA LEU A 75 -13.08 -17.58 -18.91
C LEU A 75 -12.77 -19.07 -18.89
N THR A 76 -11.53 -19.42 -18.53
CA THR A 76 -11.17 -20.83 -18.32
C THR A 76 -11.80 -21.38 -17.05
N GLU A 77 -11.98 -22.69 -16.95
CA GLU A 77 -12.47 -23.32 -15.71
C GLU A 77 -11.63 -22.95 -14.49
N ASP A 78 -10.31 -22.87 -14.65
CA ASP A 78 -9.40 -22.46 -13.58
C ASP A 78 -9.62 -21.02 -13.14
N GLU A 79 -9.91 -20.12 -14.07
CA GLU A 79 -10.26 -18.73 -13.78
C GLU A 79 -11.57 -18.62 -13.02
N ILE A 80 -12.56 -19.46 -13.35
CA ILE A 80 -13.85 -19.52 -12.67
C ILE A 80 -13.70 -20.13 -11.25
N LYS A 81 -12.95 -21.22 -11.11
CA LYS A 81 -12.70 -21.90 -9.82
C LYS A 81 -11.92 -21.01 -8.86
N ARG A 82 -11.00 -20.18 -9.36
CA ARG A 82 -10.30 -19.17 -8.56
C ARG A 82 -11.27 -18.03 -8.24
N LYS A 83 -12.01 -18.13 -7.13
CA LYS A 83 -12.90 -17.09 -6.52
C LYS A 83 -12.32 -15.66 -6.39
N ARG A 84 -11.06 -15.44 -6.78
CA ARG A 84 -10.34 -14.17 -6.72
C ARG A 84 -10.02 -13.55 -8.10
N ALA A 85 -10.32 -14.23 -9.21
CA ALA A 85 -9.99 -13.73 -10.53
C ALA A 85 -10.97 -12.63 -10.99
N PHE A 86 -12.26 -12.80 -10.72
CA PHE A 86 -13.32 -11.86 -11.10
C PHE A 86 -14.23 -11.56 -9.93
N ILE A 87 -14.90 -10.40 -9.97
CA ILE A 87 -15.93 -10.08 -8.98
C ILE A 87 -17.15 -10.92 -9.31
N ASP A 88 -17.72 -11.58 -8.31
CA ASP A 88 -18.93 -12.41 -8.43
C ASP A 88 -20.19 -11.52 -8.49
N ALA A 89 -20.25 -10.70 -9.54
CA ALA A 89 -21.34 -9.77 -9.84
C ALA A 89 -21.36 -9.53 -11.36
N PRO A 90 -21.80 -10.52 -12.16
CA PRO A 90 -21.80 -10.41 -13.60
C PRO A 90 -22.81 -9.36 -14.09
N ILE A 91 -22.43 -8.63 -15.14
CA ILE A 91 -23.28 -7.64 -15.81
C ILE A 91 -23.83 -8.28 -17.08
N ARG A 92 -25.15 -8.25 -17.28
CA ARG A 92 -25.81 -8.78 -18.48
C ARG A 92 -26.00 -7.65 -19.49
N LEU A 93 -25.58 -7.90 -20.72
CA LEU A 93 -25.84 -7.02 -21.87
C LEU A 93 -27.15 -7.45 -22.56
N THR A 94 -27.74 -6.57 -23.36
CA THR A 94 -29.01 -6.82 -24.05
C THR A 94 -28.90 -7.85 -25.17
N ASP A 95 -27.71 -8.04 -25.73
CA ASP A 95 -27.39 -9.07 -26.72
C ASP A 95 -27.24 -10.49 -26.10
N GLY A 96 -27.47 -10.61 -24.78
CA GLY A 96 -27.35 -11.85 -24.03
C GLY A 96 -25.93 -12.17 -23.55
N ASN A 97 -24.92 -11.38 -23.95
CA ASN A 97 -23.58 -11.54 -23.43
C ASN A 97 -23.53 -11.21 -21.93
N VAL A 98 -22.68 -11.94 -21.22
CA VAL A 98 -22.46 -11.75 -19.79
C VAL A 98 -21.03 -11.32 -19.59
N VAL A 99 -20.85 -10.20 -18.91
CA VAL A 99 -19.58 -9.53 -18.70
C VAL A 99 -19.18 -9.60 -17.23
N VAL A 100 -17.89 -9.75 -16.97
CA VAL A 100 -17.31 -9.76 -15.62
C VAL A 100 -16.20 -8.73 -15.48
N VAL A 101 -16.01 -8.25 -14.25
CA VAL A 101 -14.95 -7.29 -13.90
C VAL A 101 -13.81 -8.01 -13.19
N ASN A 102 -12.58 -7.74 -13.63
CA ASN A 102 -11.39 -8.37 -13.09
C ASN A 102 -11.12 -7.91 -11.65
N ASN A 103 -11.09 -8.87 -10.72
CA ASN A 103 -10.91 -8.58 -9.29
C ASN A 103 -9.46 -8.26 -8.91
N GLN A 104 -8.52 -8.45 -9.85
CA GLN A 104 -7.13 -8.04 -9.70
C GLN A 104 -6.91 -6.55 -9.99
N PHE A 105 -7.94 -5.82 -10.45
CA PHE A 105 -7.92 -4.37 -10.62
C PHE A 105 -7.73 -3.67 -9.27
N GLN A 106 -6.71 -2.82 -9.16
CA GLN A 106 -6.25 -2.29 -7.88
C GLN A 106 -5.89 -0.82 -7.95
N TRP A 107 -5.54 -0.24 -6.80
CA TRP A 107 -5.19 1.17 -6.62
C TRP A 107 -4.09 1.70 -7.56
N MET A 108 -3.27 0.83 -8.16
CA MET A 108 -2.26 1.22 -9.15
C MET A 108 -2.89 1.64 -10.48
N ASP A 109 -4.06 1.11 -10.81
CA ASP A 109 -4.81 1.38 -12.03
C ASP A 109 -5.75 2.60 -11.89
N GLU A 110 -5.73 3.27 -10.73
CA GLU A 110 -6.69 4.33 -10.36
C GLU A 110 -6.59 5.57 -11.24
N GLN A 111 -5.38 5.96 -11.64
CA GLN A 111 -5.19 7.14 -12.48
C GLN A 111 -5.76 6.89 -13.89
N ASP A 112 -5.38 5.77 -14.51
CA ASP A 112 -5.86 5.37 -15.83
C ASP A 112 -7.40 5.20 -15.78
N PHE A 113 -7.92 4.59 -14.72
CA PHE A 113 -9.37 4.48 -14.50
C PHE A 113 -10.05 5.85 -14.42
N LYS A 114 -9.48 6.79 -13.66
CA LYS A 114 -10.03 8.13 -13.50
C LYS A 114 -10.11 8.86 -14.84
N GLU A 115 -9.04 8.78 -15.65
CA GLU A 115 -8.99 9.40 -16.97
C GLU A 115 -10.05 8.80 -17.91
N THR A 116 -10.20 7.47 -17.91
CA THR A 116 -11.23 6.78 -18.69
C THR A 116 -12.64 7.17 -18.26
N VAL A 117 -12.98 7.17 -16.97
CA VAL A 117 -14.35 7.50 -16.56
C VAL A 117 -14.67 8.97 -16.78
N ASN A 118 -13.68 9.86 -16.61
CA ASN A 118 -13.83 11.28 -16.90
C ASN A 118 -14.09 11.52 -18.40
N SER A 119 -13.42 10.80 -19.30
CA SER A 119 -13.68 10.92 -20.75
C SER A 119 -15.07 10.41 -21.15
N LEU A 120 -15.66 9.52 -20.34
CA LEU A 120 -17.05 9.07 -20.47
C LEU A 120 -18.07 10.00 -19.78
N GLY A 121 -17.62 11.13 -19.18
CA GLY A 121 -18.50 12.05 -18.45
C GLY A 121 -19.00 11.50 -17.10
N ILE A 122 -18.34 10.49 -16.56
CA ILE A 122 -18.68 9.85 -15.28
C ILE A 122 -17.76 10.37 -14.19
N GLU A 123 -18.36 10.95 -13.14
CA GLU A 123 -17.62 11.44 -11.98
C GLU A 123 -17.82 10.54 -10.76
N TYR A 124 -16.78 10.42 -9.94
CA TYR A 124 -16.83 9.81 -8.61
C TYR A 124 -15.94 10.60 -7.64
N LYS A 125 -16.25 10.50 -6.35
CA LYS A 125 -15.48 11.18 -5.29
C LYS A 125 -14.40 10.28 -4.73
N ASP A 126 -13.20 10.84 -4.53
CA ASP A 126 -12.14 10.26 -3.71
C ASP A 126 -12.20 10.89 -2.32
N LEU A 127 -12.87 10.19 -1.39
CA LEU A 127 -13.13 10.64 -0.02
C LEU A 127 -11.84 10.84 0.79
N GLN A 128 -10.73 10.22 0.38
CA GLN A 128 -9.44 10.46 1.02
C GLN A 128 -8.85 11.79 0.54
N LYS A 129 -8.85 12.05 -0.77
CA LYS A 129 -8.39 13.32 -1.32
C LYS A 129 -9.24 14.50 -0.85
N GLU A 130 -10.56 14.34 -0.76
CA GLU A 130 -11.44 15.40 -0.23
C GLU A 130 -11.08 15.79 1.21
N LYS A 131 -10.79 14.82 2.08
CA LYS A 131 -10.34 15.09 3.45
C LYS A 131 -8.96 15.72 3.51
N GLU A 132 -8.05 15.30 2.64
CA GLU A 132 -6.72 15.91 2.55
C GLU A 132 -6.83 17.37 2.11
N ILE A 133 -7.70 17.67 1.14
CA ILE A 133 -8.02 19.03 0.70
C ILE A 133 -8.65 19.84 1.86
N GLU A 134 -9.65 19.29 2.55
CA GLU A 134 -10.30 19.95 3.69
C GLU A 134 -9.29 20.33 4.80
N VAL A 135 -8.33 19.45 5.09
CA VAL A 135 -7.26 19.73 6.05
C VAL A 135 -6.33 20.83 5.52
N LEU A 136 -5.96 20.80 4.25
CA LEU A 136 -5.11 21.82 3.63
C LEU A 136 -5.80 23.19 3.60
N GLU A 137 -7.11 23.26 3.32
CA GLU A 137 -7.88 24.50 3.35
C GLU A 137 -7.97 25.09 4.77
N LYS A 138 -8.15 24.24 5.79
CA LYS A 138 -8.10 24.68 7.19
C LYS A 138 -6.74 25.26 7.55
N LEU A 139 -5.66 24.59 7.17
CA LEU A 139 -4.30 25.07 7.40
C LEU A 139 -4.02 26.38 6.64
N LEU A 140 -4.48 26.49 5.38
CA LEU A 140 -4.32 27.71 4.59
C LEU A 140 -5.06 28.90 5.22
N ASN A 141 -6.27 28.68 5.73
CA ASN A 141 -7.03 29.71 6.45
C ASN A 141 -6.36 30.09 7.78
N GLU A 142 -5.71 29.16 8.46
CA GLU A 142 -4.93 29.43 9.67
C GLU A 142 -3.68 30.27 9.35
N ILE A 143 -2.94 29.92 8.29
CA ILE A 143 -1.80 30.72 7.78
C ILE A 143 -2.25 32.15 7.46
N LYS A 144 -3.34 32.33 6.70
CA LYS A 144 -3.87 33.68 6.37
C LYS A 144 -4.24 34.49 7.62
N LYS A 145 -4.74 33.85 8.67
CA LYS A 145 -5.03 34.51 9.96
C LYS A 145 -3.76 34.90 10.72
N LEU A 146 -2.67 34.15 10.55
CA LEU A 146 -1.34 34.40 11.13
C LEU A 146 -0.47 35.33 10.27
N GLU A 147 -0.82 35.60 9.02
CA GLU A 147 -0.19 36.62 8.16
C GLU A 147 -0.82 38.00 8.41
N LYS A 148 -2.10 38.08 8.78
CA LYS A 148 -2.78 39.33 9.18
C LYS A 148 -2.17 40.10 10.38
N PRO A 149 -1.44 39.50 11.34
CA PRO A 149 -0.76 40.25 12.40
C PRO A 149 0.66 40.71 12.03
N VAL A 150 1.16 40.48 10.79
CA VAL A 150 2.54 40.85 10.41
C VAL A 150 2.65 42.23 9.74
N GLU A 151 1.53 42.86 9.34
CA GLU A 151 1.53 44.24 8.80
C GLU A 151 1.28 45.34 9.86
N GLU A 152 0.95 44.98 11.11
CA GLU A 152 0.77 45.94 12.21
C GLU A 152 1.57 45.49 13.42
N SER A 153 2.90 45.59 13.34
CA SER A 153 3.79 45.48 14.51
C SER A 153 5.09 46.29 14.34
N GLU A 154 5.00 47.48 13.74
CA GLU A 154 5.85 48.60 14.14
C GLU A 154 5.00 49.50 15.04
N GLU A 155 4.88 49.18 16.32
CA GLU A 155 4.78 50.16 17.41
C GLU A 155 4.57 49.48 18.77
N GLY A 156 5.41 49.87 19.73
CA GLY A 156 4.90 50.19 21.06
C GLY A 156 4.71 49.04 22.04
N ASN A 157 5.83 48.59 22.61
CA ASN A 157 5.90 48.01 23.96
C ASN A 157 5.11 48.83 25.01
N ASN A 158 4.22 48.16 25.78
CA ASN A 158 4.35 47.91 27.25
C ASN A 158 3.03 47.91 28.05
N ASN A 159 2.94 46.88 28.93
CA ASN A 159 2.33 46.84 30.26
C ASN A 159 0.79 46.68 30.37
N ILE A 160 0.17 45.91 31.30
CA ILE A 160 0.64 45.17 32.49
C ILE A 160 -0.49 44.19 32.96
N LEU A 161 -0.08 42.94 33.24
CA LEU A 161 -0.27 42.17 34.50
C LEU A 161 -1.61 41.51 34.95
N LYS A 162 -1.36 40.31 35.55
CA LYS A 162 -2.11 39.53 36.56
C LYS A 162 -3.12 38.51 36.00
N GLY A 163 -3.12 37.25 36.42
CA GLY A 163 -2.30 36.57 37.43
C GLY A 163 -2.78 35.12 37.65
N SER A 164 -1.82 34.25 37.91
CA SER A 164 -1.77 33.12 38.87
C SER A 164 -3.05 32.34 39.24
N GLY A 165 -2.98 31.00 39.10
CA GLY A 165 -3.87 30.06 39.83
C GLY A 165 -3.61 28.58 39.50
N ASN A 166 -2.91 27.88 40.39
CA ASN A 166 -2.34 26.54 40.24
C ASN A 166 -3.28 25.38 40.67
N LYS A 167 -3.10 24.21 40.03
CA LYS A 167 -3.13 22.82 40.55
C LYS A 167 -4.39 22.20 41.20
N LYS A 168 -4.75 20.99 40.72
CA LYS A 168 -4.77 19.69 41.46
C LYS A 168 -5.15 18.55 40.50
N GLN A 169 -4.25 17.60 40.24
CA GLN A 169 -4.10 16.27 40.87
C GLN A 169 -5.11 15.18 40.43
N THR A 170 -4.51 14.15 39.82
CA THR A 170 -4.88 12.77 39.47
C THR A 170 -5.85 12.03 40.40
N PRO A 171 -6.55 10.98 39.92
CA PRO A 171 -5.98 9.62 40.06
C PRO A 171 -6.12 8.69 38.85
N SER A 172 -5.05 7.92 38.66
CA SER A 172 -4.98 6.67 37.91
C SER A 172 -5.98 5.65 38.46
N THR A 173 -6.79 5.04 37.58
CA THR A 173 -7.37 3.73 37.83
C THR A 173 -6.98 2.79 36.70
N ARG A 174 -6.13 1.82 37.03
CA ARG A 174 -5.89 0.62 36.22
C ARG A 174 -7.17 -0.22 36.28
N GLN A 175 -7.71 -0.58 35.13
CA GLN A 175 -8.48 -1.81 35.00
C GLN A 175 -7.84 -2.68 33.93
N SER A 176 -7.23 -3.76 34.44
CA SER A 176 -6.98 -4.98 33.69
C SER A 176 -8.31 -5.61 33.29
N SER A 177 -8.47 -5.93 32.02
CA SER A 177 -9.37 -7.00 31.59
C SER A 177 -8.60 -7.89 30.63
N SER A 178 -8.19 -9.03 31.17
CA SER A 178 -7.60 -10.18 30.49
C SER A 178 -8.54 -10.77 29.44
N ASN A 179 -7.93 -11.08 28.30
CA ASN A 179 -8.14 -12.23 27.42
C ASN A 179 -9.57 -12.71 27.13
N ASN A 180 -9.94 -12.67 25.86
CA ASN A 180 -9.93 -13.87 25.01
C ASN A 180 -10.36 -13.51 23.59
N ASN A 181 -9.38 -13.31 22.71
CA ASN A 181 -9.56 -13.68 21.32
C ASN A 181 -8.30 -14.44 20.95
N ILE A 182 -8.42 -15.76 20.88
CA ILE A 182 -7.47 -16.63 20.20
C ILE A 182 -7.46 -16.13 18.76
N SER A 183 -6.56 -15.18 18.50
CA SER A 183 -6.20 -14.77 17.16
C SER A 183 -5.63 -16.01 16.51
N GLU A 184 -6.38 -16.62 15.60
CA GLU A 184 -5.86 -17.61 14.67
C GLU A 184 -4.44 -17.24 14.28
N ASP A 185 -3.54 -18.18 14.51
CA ASP A 185 -2.13 -17.94 14.36
C ASP A 185 -1.83 -17.81 12.85
N LYS A 186 -1.81 -16.58 12.35
CA LYS A 186 -1.52 -16.23 10.94
C LYS A 186 -0.02 -16.43 10.61
N GLN A 187 0.58 -17.49 11.14
CA GLN A 187 1.95 -17.90 10.87
C GLN A 187 1.96 -18.72 9.58
N ARG A 188 2.84 -18.36 8.63
CA ARG A 188 2.85 -18.97 7.28
C ARG A 188 4.17 -19.66 6.92
N TYR A 189 5.26 -19.33 7.61
CA TYR A 189 6.60 -19.82 7.26
C TYR A 189 7.38 -20.19 8.52
N GLU A 190 8.26 -21.17 8.40
CA GLU A 190 9.20 -21.57 9.44
C GLU A 190 10.61 -21.65 8.83
N PHE A 191 11.63 -21.25 9.59
CA PHE A 191 13.01 -21.42 9.21
C PHE A 191 13.86 -21.54 10.47
N ASN A 192 14.64 -22.61 10.57
CA ASN A 192 15.43 -22.94 11.77
C ASN A 192 14.60 -22.97 13.08
N GLY A 193 13.36 -23.50 13.03
CA GLY A 193 12.48 -23.54 14.20
C GLY A 193 11.91 -22.17 14.61
N ILE A 194 12.22 -21.10 13.87
CA ILE A 194 11.66 -19.75 14.08
C ILE A 194 10.53 -19.55 13.08
N LYS A 195 9.38 -19.12 13.59
CA LYS A 195 8.18 -18.89 12.77
C LYS A 195 8.07 -17.44 12.33
N TYR A 196 7.76 -17.23 11.06
CA TYR A 196 7.66 -15.93 10.42
C TYR A 196 6.24 -15.69 9.87
N LYS A 197 5.67 -14.53 10.22
CA LYS A 197 4.34 -14.10 9.74
C LYS A 197 4.36 -13.60 8.29
N CYS A 198 5.52 -13.26 7.75
CA CYS A 198 5.65 -12.67 6.43
C CYS A 198 6.96 -13.03 5.74
N LEU A 199 6.88 -13.18 4.42
CA LEU A 199 7.96 -13.64 3.55
C LEU A 199 9.21 -12.75 3.61
N ARG A 200 9.03 -11.42 3.79
CA ARG A 200 10.13 -10.47 3.96
C ARG A 200 11.01 -10.73 5.19
N HIS A 201 10.42 -11.17 6.31
CA HIS A 201 11.19 -11.47 7.52
C HIS A 201 11.88 -12.82 7.40
N LEU A 202 11.23 -13.78 6.71
CA LEU A 202 11.87 -15.02 6.31
C LEU A 202 13.09 -14.73 5.42
N ALA A 203 12.95 -13.90 4.39
CA ALA A 203 14.05 -13.51 3.51
C ALA A 203 15.21 -12.87 4.28
N LEU A 204 14.93 -11.93 5.18
CA LEU A 204 15.95 -11.36 6.06
C LEU A 204 16.68 -12.44 6.86
N ALA A 205 15.94 -13.37 7.47
CA ALA A 205 16.52 -14.44 8.29
C ALA A 205 17.40 -15.38 7.48
N VAL A 206 16.95 -15.79 6.29
CA VAL A 206 17.70 -16.66 5.38
C VAL A 206 18.97 -15.99 4.89
N VAL A 207 18.90 -14.73 4.42
CA VAL A 207 20.08 -13.98 3.98
C VAL A 207 21.07 -13.80 5.13
N THR A 208 20.57 -13.46 6.33
CA THR A 208 21.40 -13.32 7.53
C THR A 208 22.09 -14.64 7.89
N LYS A 209 21.37 -15.76 7.82
CA LYS A 209 21.95 -17.07 8.08
C LYS A 209 22.97 -17.44 7.01
N TYR A 210 22.69 -17.21 5.74
CA TYR A 210 23.64 -17.50 4.66
C TYR A 210 24.95 -16.73 4.79
N VAL A 211 24.90 -15.44 5.18
CA VAL A 211 26.11 -14.66 5.47
C VAL A 211 26.86 -15.21 6.69
N LYS A 212 26.14 -15.68 7.73
CA LYS A 212 26.78 -16.32 8.89
C LYS A 212 27.43 -17.65 8.55
N ASP A 213 26.79 -18.45 7.71
CA ASP A 213 27.29 -19.75 7.26
C ASP A 213 28.47 -19.57 6.27
N ASN A 214 28.56 -18.40 5.60
CA ASN A 214 29.60 -18.06 4.62
C ASN A 214 30.30 -16.73 5.00
N PRO A 215 31.13 -16.71 6.06
CA PRO A 215 31.63 -15.46 6.66
C PRO A 215 32.55 -14.64 5.75
N ARG A 216 33.10 -15.21 4.67
CA ARG A 216 33.96 -14.51 3.70
C ARG A 216 33.23 -14.10 2.42
N ILE A 217 31.91 -14.26 2.36
CA ILE A 217 31.14 -13.98 1.16
C ILE A 217 31.20 -12.50 0.78
N THR A 218 31.48 -12.24 -0.49
CA THR A 218 31.44 -10.91 -1.07
C THR A 218 30.01 -10.51 -1.45
N TYR A 219 29.78 -9.22 -1.70
CA TYR A 219 28.47 -8.77 -2.18
C TYR A 219 28.06 -9.41 -3.50
N ASP A 220 28.98 -9.57 -4.45
CA ASP A 220 28.66 -10.14 -5.77
C ASP A 220 28.31 -11.63 -5.67
N GLU A 221 29.04 -12.39 -4.86
CA GLU A 221 28.71 -13.79 -4.56
C GLU A 221 27.34 -13.90 -3.88
N LEU A 222 27.07 -13.03 -2.89
CA LEU A 222 25.79 -12.99 -2.20
C LEU A 222 24.63 -12.62 -3.16
N LYS A 223 24.84 -11.65 -4.04
CA LYS A 223 23.88 -11.22 -5.05
C LYS A 223 23.60 -12.34 -6.06
N ASN A 224 24.63 -13.10 -6.44
CA ASN A 224 24.49 -14.25 -7.32
C ASN A 224 23.76 -15.42 -6.63
N ALA A 225 24.04 -15.68 -5.36
CA ALA A 225 23.34 -16.69 -4.57
C ALA A 225 21.84 -16.37 -4.41
N PHE A 226 21.52 -15.08 -4.24
CA PHE A 226 20.15 -14.57 -4.15
C PHE A 226 19.72 -13.83 -5.42
N ASN A 227 19.94 -14.45 -6.58
CA ASN A 227 19.62 -13.86 -7.89
C ASN A 227 18.11 -13.92 -8.20
N ILE A 228 17.30 -13.31 -7.33
CA ILE A 228 15.87 -13.12 -7.51
C ILE A 228 15.62 -11.67 -7.85
N LYS A 229 14.92 -11.45 -8.97
CA LYS A 229 14.32 -10.16 -9.31
C LYS A 229 12.91 -10.12 -8.78
N LEU A 230 12.60 -9.10 -7.99
CA LEU A 230 11.29 -8.97 -7.37
C LEU A 230 10.24 -8.54 -8.40
N SER A 231 9.08 -9.19 -8.36
CA SER A 231 8.00 -8.98 -9.33
C SER A 231 7.50 -7.53 -9.35
N PHE A 232 7.55 -6.83 -8.21
CA PHE A 232 6.94 -5.51 -8.06
C PHE A 232 7.74 -4.37 -8.71
N ASN A 233 9.07 -4.46 -8.75
CA ASN A 233 9.94 -3.34 -9.14
C ASN A 233 11.13 -3.78 -10.00
N ASN A 234 11.22 -5.08 -10.35
CA ASN A 234 12.34 -5.70 -11.03
C ASN A 234 13.71 -5.45 -10.36
N LYS A 235 13.71 -5.07 -9.08
CA LYS A 235 14.92 -4.84 -8.28
C LYS A 235 15.39 -6.16 -7.70
N PRO A 236 16.70 -6.31 -7.44
CA PRO A 236 17.20 -7.47 -6.75
C PRO A 236 16.66 -7.53 -5.31
N LEU A 237 16.60 -8.76 -4.77
CA LEU A 237 16.26 -9.01 -3.36
C LEU A 237 17.24 -8.31 -2.40
N ILE A 238 18.51 -8.22 -2.80
CA ILE A 238 19.62 -7.72 -1.99
C ILE A 238 20.28 -6.53 -2.70
N ARG A 239 20.64 -5.48 -1.95
CA ARG A 239 21.42 -4.33 -2.44
C ARG A 239 22.42 -3.85 -1.39
N LEU A 240 23.47 -3.18 -1.85
CA LEU A 240 24.34 -2.39 -0.97
C LEU A 240 23.60 -1.18 -0.45
N LYS A 241 23.76 -0.89 0.85
CA LYS A 241 23.13 0.25 1.51
C LYS A 241 23.61 1.59 0.95
N LYS A 242 24.87 1.67 0.51
CA LYS A 242 25.46 2.89 -0.07
C LYS A 242 24.88 3.24 -1.45
N ASP A 243 24.27 2.27 -2.14
CA ASP A 243 23.69 2.47 -3.47
C ASP A 243 22.21 2.91 -3.42
N LEU A 244 21.66 3.08 -2.22
CA LEU A 244 20.27 3.52 -2.03
C LEU A 244 20.18 5.04 -2.18
N THR A 245 19.17 5.51 -2.90
CA THR A 245 18.90 6.96 -2.95
C THR A 245 18.36 7.46 -1.61
N GLU A 246 18.52 8.76 -1.30
CA GLU A 246 17.95 9.34 -0.08
C GLU A 246 16.45 9.06 0.07
N ASP A 247 15.73 9.11 -1.05
CA ASP A 247 14.31 8.80 -1.12
C ASP A 247 14.01 7.34 -0.75
N GLU A 248 14.84 6.40 -1.19
CA GLU A 248 14.72 4.98 -0.84
C GLU A 248 15.00 4.73 0.65
N VAL A 249 15.92 5.49 1.25
CA VAL A 249 16.24 5.41 2.68
C VAL A 249 15.13 6.05 3.52
N LYS A 250 14.60 7.21 3.12
CA LYS A 250 13.52 7.92 3.82
C LYS A 250 12.20 7.13 3.76
N ARG A 251 11.91 6.47 2.63
CA ARG A 251 10.74 5.61 2.47
C ARG A 251 11.02 4.27 3.16
N LYS A 252 10.70 4.16 4.45
CA LYS A 252 10.71 2.91 5.29
C LYS A 252 10.00 1.68 4.68
N ARG A 253 9.39 1.81 3.50
CA ARG A 253 8.70 0.78 2.73
C ARG A 253 9.59 0.07 1.69
N ALA A 254 10.76 0.61 1.35
CA ALA A 254 11.59 0.07 0.26
C ALA A 254 12.54 -1.05 0.72
N PHE A 255 13.17 -0.91 1.89
CA PHE A 255 14.12 -1.88 2.44
C PHE A 255 13.81 -2.15 3.92
N ILE A 256 14.16 -3.35 4.39
CA ILE A 256 14.07 -3.68 5.81
C ILE A 256 15.22 -2.96 6.50
N ASP A 257 14.92 -2.18 7.54
CA ASP A 257 15.91 -1.39 8.28
C ASP A 257 16.71 -2.25 9.27
N VAL A 258 17.24 -3.36 8.76
CA VAL A 258 18.13 -4.29 9.48
C VAL A 258 19.34 -4.55 8.57
N PRO A 259 20.44 -3.79 8.75
CA PRO A 259 21.62 -3.93 7.93
C PRO A 259 22.35 -5.25 8.23
N ILE A 260 22.80 -5.93 7.17
CA ILE A 260 23.65 -7.13 7.25
C ILE A 260 25.08 -6.69 6.88
N LYS A 261 26.01 -6.83 7.82
CA LYS A 261 27.42 -6.49 7.58
C LYS A 261 28.16 -7.68 6.97
N LEU A 262 28.90 -7.44 5.89
CA LEU A 262 29.84 -8.38 5.30
C LEU A 262 31.24 -8.19 5.89
N ALA A 263 32.12 -9.17 5.72
CA ALA A 263 33.48 -9.14 6.25
C ALA A 263 34.37 -8.05 5.62
N ASP A 264 34.08 -7.67 4.37
CA ASP A 264 34.75 -6.60 3.63
C ASP A 264 34.30 -5.19 4.07
N GLY A 265 33.42 -5.09 5.08
CA GLY A 265 32.87 -3.83 5.57
C GLY A 265 31.67 -3.32 4.78
N ASN A 266 31.27 -3.98 3.67
CA ASN A 266 30.06 -3.62 2.95
C ASN A 266 28.83 -3.90 3.82
N VAL A 267 27.85 -3.01 3.69
CA VAL A 267 26.56 -3.13 4.36
C VAL A 267 25.49 -3.44 3.33
N VAL A 268 24.80 -4.54 3.56
CA VAL A 268 23.78 -5.08 2.69
C VAL A 268 22.40 -4.90 3.33
N VAL A 269 21.40 -4.62 2.49
CA VAL A 269 19.99 -4.54 2.90
C VAL A 269 19.13 -5.50 2.09
N VAL A 270 18.04 -5.95 2.70
CA VAL A 270 17.03 -6.79 2.04
C VAL A 270 15.85 -5.93 1.64
N ASN A 271 15.40 -6.10 0.40
CA ASN A 271 14.29 -5.38 -0.18
C ASN A 271 12.97 -5.77 0.52
N ASN A 272 12.21 -4.76 0.94
CA ASN A 272 10.97 -4.92 1.70
C ASN A 272 9.73 -5.01 0.81
N GLN A 273 9.89 -4.79 -0.50
CA GLN A 273 8.83 -4.90 -1.49
C GLN A 273 8.61 -6.35 -1.95
N PHE A 274 8.95 -7.30 -1.08
CA PHE A 274 8.80 -8.73 -1.27
C PHE A 274 7.34 -9.15 -1.09
N GLN A 275 6.72 -9.66 -2.16
CA GLN A 275 5.32 -10.01 -2.18
C GLN A 275 5.10 -11.52 -2.21
N ARG A 276 3.84 -11.94 -2.00
CA ARG A 276 3.45 -13.36 -2.03
C ARG A 276 3.74 -14.02 -3.38
N TYR A 277 3.78 -13.26 -4.47
CA TYR A 277 4.08 -13.81 -5.79
C TYR A 277 5.55 -14.21 -5.96
N ASP A 278 6.45 -13.62 -5.16
CA ASP A 278 7.87 -13.97 -5.14
C ASP A 278 8.14 -15.25 -4.32
N GLU A 279 7.13 -15.75 -3.58
CA GLU A 279 7.22 -16.91 -2.70
C GLU A 279 7.74 -18.17 -3.40
N PRO A 280 7.22 -18.61 -4.57
CA PRO A 280 7.70 -19.83 -5.20
C PRO A 280 9.17 -19.73 -5.64
N CYS A 281 9.57 -18.62 -6.27
CA CYS A 281 10.94 -18.39 -6.69
C CYS A 281 11.91 -18.33 -5.50
N PHE A 282 11.45 -17.74 -4.39
CA PHE A 282 12.23 -17.67 -3.16
C PHE A 282 12.41 -19.04 -2.50
N MET A 283 11.36 -19.85 -2.44
CA MET A 283 11.44 -21.19 -1.86
C MET A 283 12.33 -22.12 -2.70
N ASP A 284 12.23 -22.06 -4.03
CA ASP A 284 13.11 -22.80 -4.93
C ASP A 284 14.58 -22.40 -4.74
N MET A 285 14.86 -21.10 -4.63
CA MET A 285 16.19 -20.60 -4.31
C MET A 285 16.68 -21.07 -2.93
N MET A 286 15.85 -21.02 -1.88
CA MET A 286 16.20 -21.54 -0.56
C MET A 286 16.61 -23.02 -0.62
N GLN A 287 15.84 -23.83 -1.35
CA GLN A 287 16.11 -25.24 -1.53
C GLN A 287 17.44 -25.47 -2.26
N LYS A 288 17.73 -24.70 -3.31
CA LYS A 288 19.03 -24.71 -4.02
C LYS A 288 20.21 -24.33 -3.14
N LEU A 289 19.99 -23.44 -2.16
CA LEU A 289 20.98 -23.06 -1.15
C LEU A 289 21.08 -24.06 0.02
N GLY A 290 20.34 -25.17 -0.02
CA GLY A 290 20.35 -26.22 1.01
C GLY A 290 19.50 -25.92 2.25
N TYR A 291 18.66 -24.88 2.20
CA TYR A 291 17.77 -24.52 3.30
C TYR A 291 16.40 -25.18 3.15
N LYS A 292 15.89 -25.73 4.26
CA LYS A 292 14.52 -26.25 4.37
C LYS A 292 13.61 -25.19 4.99
N ASN A 293 12.41 -25.08 4.42
CA ASN A 293 11.25 -24.39 4.97
C ASN A 293 10.32 -25.45 5.56
#